data_AF-A0A2V9XD27-F1
#
_entry.id   AF-A0A2V9XD27-F1
#
_cell.length_a   1.000
_cell.length_b   1.000
_cell.length_c   1.000
_cell.angle_alpha   90.00
_cell.angle_beta   90.00
_cell.angle_gamma   90.00
#
_symmetry.space_group_name_H-M   'P 1'
#
loop_
_entity.id
_entity.type
_entity.pdbx_description
1 polymer ?
#
loop_
_entity_poly.entity_id
_entity_poly.type
_entity_poly.pdbx_seq_one_letter_code
_entity_poly.pdbx_strand_id
1 'polypeptide(L)'
;MNRTVNLTKRVQTSRGLRYCPVVLAANGRVRADLVIINGQEERHPEGAYYLEWWEGAKRIRLSVGKDAANASARRLQKEAELNAVNHGVAVTQNGNANGSRSVATAVTEFLDETRLTKKPKTYAAYSTALKYFQESCP
;
A
#
# COMPACT_ATOMS: atom_id res chain seq x y z
N MET A 1 9.30 -0.65 19.98
CA MET A 1 8.51 -0.83 18.75
C MET A 1 7.81 0.46 18.38
N ASN A 2 7.85 0.84 17.10
CA ASN A 2 7.25 2.08 16.64
C ASN A 2 5.81 1.82 16.17
N ARG A 3 4.87 2.67 16.61
CA ARG A 3 3.44 2.63 16.25
C ARG A 3 3.03 3.86 15.45
N THR A 4 3.90 4.85 15.31
CA THR A 4 3.55 6.13 14.72
C THR A 4 3.75 6.11 13.21
N VAL A 5 2.72 6.57 12.50
CA VAL A 5 2.77 6.82 11.07
C VAL A 5 2.55 8.31 10.86
N ASN A 6 3.58 8.99 10.37
CA ASN A 6 3.49 10.38 9.99
C ASN A 6 2.87 10.50 8.60
N LEU A 7 2.04 11.51 8.41
CA LEU A 7 1.50 11.87 7.10
C LEU A 7 1.95 13.28 6.74
N THR A 8 2.57 13.42 5.58
CA THR A 8 3.10 14.68 5.05
C THR A 8 2.60 14.87 3.61
N LYS A 9 2.64 16.10 3.10
CA LYS A 9 2.45 16.39 1.68
C LYS A 9 3.74 16.97 1.11
N ARG A 10 4.16 16.50 -0.06
CA ARG A 10 5.33 17.02 -0.77
C ARG A 10 4.90 18.17 -1.67
N VAL A 11 5.25 19.41 -1.29
CA VAL A 11 4.77 20.64 -1.93
C VAL A 11 5.94 21.55 -2.34
N GLN A 12 5.69 22.48 -3.26
CA GLN A 12 6.67 23.48 -3.64
C GLN A 12 6.58 24.66 -2.68
N THR A 13 7.67 24.95 -1.97
CA THR A 13 7.78 26.12 -1.10
C THR A 13 8.74 27.14 -1.70
N SER A 14 8.81 28.35 -1.12
CA SER A 14 9.83 29.35 -1.44
C SER A 14 11.26 28.82 -1.28
N ARG A 15 11.46 27.79 -0.47
CA ARG A 15 12.74 27.12 -0.23
C ARG A 15 12.89 25.77 -0.96
N GLY A 16 12.09 25.56 -2.01
CA GLY A 16 12.10 24.34 -2.83
C GLY A 16 11.05 23.29 -2.44
N LEU A 17 11.12 22.12 -3.09
CA LEU A 17 10.25 20.97 -2.79
C LEU A 17 10.53 20.40 -1.40
N ARG A 18 9.52 20.37 -0.54
CA ARG A 18 9.64 19.90 0.85
C ARG A 18 8.45 19.06 1.27
N TYR A 19 8.67 18.21 2.27
CA TYR A 19 7.61 17.46 2.93
C TYR A 19 7.11 18.29 4.10
N CYS A 20 5.85 18.72 4.02
CA CYS A 20 5.22 19.54 5.03
C CYS A 20 4.17 18.72 5.79
N PRO A 21 4.05 18.87 7.13
CA PRO A 21 3.01 18.22 7.90
C PRO A 21 1.62 18.59 7.37
N VAL A 22 0.71 17.63 7.34
CA VAL A 22 -0.68 17.90 6.97
C VAL A 22 -1.44 18.56 8.13
N VAL A 23 -2.46 19.35 7.81
CA VAL A 23 -3.39 19.86 8.81
C VAL A 23 -4.47 18.81 9.07
N LEU A 24 -4.71 18.50 10.34
CA LEU A 24 -5.80 17.61 10.77
C LEU A 24 -7.01 18.44 11.19
N ALA A 25 -8.20 18.00 10.81
CA ALA A 25 -9.45 18.52 11.36
C ALA A 25 -9.68 17.95 12.77
N ALA A 26 -10.63 18.53 13.51
CA ALA A 26 -10.98 18.08 14.86
C ALA A 26 -11.39 16.60 14.93
N ASN A 27 -11.93 16.06 13.83
CA ASN A 27 -12.28 14.63 13.69
C ASN A 27 -11.09 13.72 13.32
N GLY A 28 -9.87 14.25 13.31
CA GLY A 28 -8.65 13.52 12.97
C GLY A 28 -8.43 13.26 11.47
N ARG A 29 -9.38 13.66 10.60
CA ARG A 29 -9.21 13.54 9.15
C ARG A 29 -8.29 14.63 8.61
N VAL A 30 -7.60 14.31 7.53
CA VAL A 30 -6.70 15.24 6.83
C VAL A 30 -7.52 16.29 6.11
N ARG A 31 -7.21 17.58 6.34
CA ARG A 31 -7.79 18.67 5.56
C ARG A 31 -7.14 18.68 4.17
N ALA A 32 -7.97 18.70 3.13
CA ALA A 32 -7.49 18.66 1.75
C ALA A 32 -6.65 19.90 1.44
N ASP A 33 -5.52 19.68 0.75
CA ASP A 33 -4.57 20.70 0.29
C ASP A 33 -3.93 21.59 1.36
N LEU A 34 -4.25 21.42 2.65
CA LEU A 34 -3.69 22.25 3.71
C LEU A 34 -2.49 21.57 4.36
N VAL A 35 -1.38 22.31 4.43
CA VAL A 35 -0.14 21.90 5.08
C VAL A 35 0.36 22.98 6.02
N ILE A 36 1.18 22.59 6.97
CA ILE A 36 1.84 23.52 7.90
C ILE A 36 3.21 23.89 7.33
N ILE A 37 3.43 25.18 7.07
CA ILE A 37 4.71 25.75 6.66
C ILE A 37 5.05 26.87 7.64
N ASN A 38 6.22 26.77 8.28
CA ASN A 38 6.68 27.73 9.30
C ASN A 38 5.65 28.02 10.43
N GLY A 39 4.80 27.03 10.76
CA GLY A 39 3.75 27.17 11.78
C GLY A 39 2.43 27.76 11.29
N GLN A 40 2.31 28.12 10.01
CA GLN A 40 1.08 28.63 9.40
C GLN A 40 0.45 27.60 8.47
N GLU A 41 -0.88 27.62 8.37
CA GLU A 41 -1.61 26.79 7.41
C GLU A 41 -1.53 27.44 6.01
N GLU A 42 -1.00 26.70 5.03
CA GLU A 42 -0.95 27.13 3.63
C GLU A 42 -1.67 26.12 2.75
N ARG A 43 -2.36 26.62 1.71
CA ARG A 43 -3.08 25.78 0.75
C ARG A 43 -2.21 25.49 -0.48
N HIS A 44 -1.96 24.20 -0.70
CA HIS A 44 -1.16 23.64 -1.78
C HIS A 44 -1.95 22.55 -2.50
N PRO A 45 -2.68 22.85 -3.59
CA PRO A 45 -3.39 21.85 -4.39
C PRO A 45 -2.47 20.91 -5.16
N GLU A 46 -1.22 21.32 -5.41
CA GLU A 46 -0.21 20.52 -6.05
C GLU A 46 0.38 19.43 -5.12
N GLY A 47 1.29 18.62 -5.67
CA GLY A 47 2.02 17.62 -4.89
C GLY A 47 1.24 16.34 -4.61
N ALA A 48 1.79 15.52 -3.70
CA ALA A 48 1.21 14.25 -3.28
C ALA A 48 1.45 14.01 -1.79
N TYR A 49 0.59 13.21 -1.17
CA TYR A 49 0.67 12.79 0.21
C TYR A 49 1.62 11.59 0.37
N TYR A 50 2.33 11.56 1.49
CA TYR A 50 3.30 10.53 1.82
C TYR A 50 3.14 10.08 3.26
N LEU A 51 3.06 8.76 3.44
CA LEU A 51 3.19 8.11 4.73
C LEU A 51 4.66 7.90 5.05
N GLU A 52 4.97 7.96 6.33
CA GLU A 52 6.31 7.71 6.83
C GLU A 52 6.26 7.02 8.19
N TRP A 53 7.04 5.95 8.33
CA TRP A 53 7.15 5.18 9.56
C TRP A 53 8.55 4.56 9.65
N TRP A 54 8.84 3.96 10.79
CA TRP A 54 10.07 3.20 10.99
C TRP A 54 9.80 1.70 10.96
N GLU A 55 10.61 0.99 10.20
CA GLU A 55 10.68 -0.47 10.18
C GLU A 55 12.06 -0.86 10.72
N GLY A 56 12.10 -1.29 11.98
CA GLY A 56 13.35 -1.43 12.72
C GLY A 56 14.14 -0.12 12.78
N ALA A 57 15.35 -0.12 12.22
CA ALA A 57 16.24 1.04 12.13
C ALA A 57 16.11 1.82 10.80
N LYS A 58 15.21 1.42 9.90
CA LYS A 58 15.04 2.07 8.59
C LYS A 58 13.77 2.93 8.56
N ARG A 59 13.91 4.20 8.17
CA ARG A 59 12.78 5.08 7.89
C ARG A 59 12.24 4.79 6.49
N ILE A 60 10.99 4.34 6.42
CA ILE A 60 10.29 4.06 5.17
C ILE A 60 9.39 5.24 4.84
N ARG A 61 9.33 5.61 3.56
CA ARG A 61 8.42 6.63 3.05
C ARG A 61 7.70 6.12 1.82
N LEU A 62 6.38 6.25 1.80
CA LEU A 62 5.50 5.73 0.75
C LEU A 62 4.57 6.83 0.24
N SER A 63 4.51 7.01 -1.07
CA SER A 63 3.52 7.88 -1.72
C SER A 63 2.14 7.24 -1.66
N VAL A 64 1.11 7.99 -1.26
CA VAL A 64 -0.29 7.54 -1.22
C VAL A 64 -1.21 8.33 -2.15
N GLY A 65 -0.64 9.12 -3.07
CA GLY A 65 -1.38 9.84 -4.08
C GLY A 65 -1.83 11.24 -3.63
N LYS A 66 -2.75 11.85 -4.39
CA LYS A 66 -3.18 13.25 -4.19
C LYS A 66 -4.45 13.43 -3.37
N ASP A 67 -5.19 12.35 -3.14
CA ASP A 67 -6.47 12.41 -2.43
C ASP A 67 -6.28 12.37 -0.91
N ALA A 68 -6.80 13.36 -0.20
CA ALA A 68 -6.64 13.50 1.24
C ALA A 68 -7.41 12.44 2.04
N ALA A 69 -8.58 12.03 1.56
CA ALA A 69 -9.40 11.03 2.25
C ALA A 69 -8.72 9.64 2.20
N ASN A 70 -8.23 9.25 1.03
CA ASN A 70 -7.43 8.05 0.82
C ASN A 70 -6.15 8.09 1.64
N ALA A 71 -5.42 9.22 1.66
CA ALA A 71 -4.23 9.36 2.50
C ALA A 71 -4.54 9.18 3.99
N SER A 72 -5.64 9.74 4.48
CA SER A 72 -6.12 9.55 5.85
C SER A 72 -6.45 8.08 6.16
N ALA A 73 -7.15 7.40 5.25
CA ALA A 73 -7.51 5.98 5.41
C ALA A 73 -6.26 5.08 5.41
N ARG A 74 -5.30 5.33 4.50
CA ARG A 74 -4.05 4.58 4.40
C ARG A 74 -3.16 4.78 5.63
N ARG A 75 -3.15 5.99 6.22
CA ARG A 75 -2.47 6.24 7.49
C ARG A 75 -3.05 5.35 8.60
N LEU A 76 -4.37 5.37 8.78
CA LEU A 76 -5.05 4.58 9.81
C LEU A 76 -4.83 3.07 9.62
N GLN A 77 -4.91 2.59 8.37
CA GLN A 77 -4.63 1.19 8.04
C GLN A 77 -3.21 0.80 8.44
N LYS A 78 -2.21 1.66 8.14
CA LYS A 78 -0.82 1.38 8.48
C LYS A 78 -0.56 1.45 9.99
N GLU A 79 -1.19 2.38 10.70
CA GLU A 79 -1.13 2.43 12.17
C GLU A 79 -1.72 1.14 12.79
N ALA A 80 -2.85 0.66 12.27
CA ALA A 80 -3.45 -0.60 12.70
C ALA A 80 -2.56 -1.81 12.40
N GLU A 81 -1.93 -1.87 11.21
CA GLU A 81 -0.99 -2.91 10.82
C GLU A 81 0.21 -2.95 11.78
N LEU A 82 0.86 -1.81 12.01
CA LEU A 82 1.98 -1.71 12.95
C LEU A 82 1.53 -2.10 14.36
N ASN A 83 0.33 -1.72 14.77
CA ASN A 83 -0.20 -2.11 16.08
C ASN A 83 -0.42 -3.63 16.19
N ALA A 84 -0.97 -4.28 15.17
CA ALA A 84 -1.20 -5.73 15.15
C ALA A 84 0.10 -6.53 15.15
N VAL A 85 1.06 -6.17 14.28
CA VAL A 85 2.41 -6.77 14.26
C VAL A 85 3.07 -6.61 15.63
N ASN A 86 2.87 -5.47 16.28
CA ASN A 86 3.44 -5.22 17.59
C ASN A 86 2.87 -6.12 18.71
N HIS A 87 1.69 -6.69 18.52
CA HIS A 87 1.08 -7.65 19.44
C HIS A 87 1.29 -9.11 19.00
N GLY A 88 2.22 -9.36 18.07
CA GLY A 88 2.54 -10.70 17.59
C GLY A 88 1.53 -11.28 16.60
N VAL A 89 0.58 -10.46 16.12
CA VAL A 89 -0.36 -10.88 15.08
C VAL A 89 0.29 -10.70 13.72
N ALA A 90 0.51 -11.79 13.00
CA ALA A 90 0.96 -11.73 11.62
C ALA A 90 -0.15 -11.11 10.76
N VAL A 91 0.03 -9.87 10.32
CA VAL A 91 -0.85 -9.25 9.33
C VAL A 91 -0.47 -9.82 7.97
N THR A 92 -1.18 -10.86 7.52
CA THR A 92 -1.15 -11.21 6.11
C THR A 92 -1.77 -10.04 5.35
N GLN A 93 -1.03 -9.42 4.43
CA GLN A 93 -1.62 -8.51 3.45
C GLN A 93 -2.53 -9.34 2.54
N ASN A 94 -3.73 -9.64 3.02
CA ASN A 94 -4.77 -10.26 2.20
C ASN A 94 -5.18 -9.23 1.16
N GLY A 95 -4.62 -9.39 -0.04
CA GLY A 95 -4.96 -8.59 -1.21
C GLY A 95 -4.03 -7.41 -1.41
N ASN A 96 -3.15 -7.55 -2.39
CA ASN A 96 -2.68 -6.41 -3.18
C ASN A 96 -3.85 -5.44 -3.39
N ALA A 97 -3.64 -4.15 -3.08
CA ALA A 97 -4.57 -3.08 -3.41
C ALA A 97 -4.72 -2.84 -4.94
N ASN A 98 -4.17 -3.74 -5.76
CA ASN A 98 -4.52 -3.97 -7.15
C ASN A 98 -5.05 -5.39 -7.22
N GLY A 99 -6.19 -5.64 -7.87
CA GLY A 99 -6.70 -6.98 -8.18
C GLY A 99 -5.79 -7.85 -9.06
N SER A 100 -4.49 -7.56 -9.12
CA SER A 100 -3.44 -8.38 -9.69
C SER A 100 -3.16 -9.56 -8.76
N ARG A 101 -3.82 -10.69 -9.03
CA ARG A 101 -3.39 -12.00 -8.58
C ARG A 101 -2.06 -12.35 -9.26
N SER A 102 -1.13 -12.97 -8.53
CA SER A 102 0.12 -13.43 -9.17
C SER A 102 -0.21 -14.54 -10.17
N VAL A 103 0.49 -14.58 -11.30
CA VAL A 103 0.33 -15.66 -12.29
C VAL A 103 0.62 -17.02 -11.66
N ALA A 104 1.58 -17.08 -10.73
CA ALA A 104 1.88 -18.30 -9.98
C ALA A 104 0.68 -18.80 -9.16
N THR A 105 0.10 -17.94 -8.33
CA THR A 105 -1.08 -18.26 -7.51
C THR A 105 -2.27 -18.67 -8.38
N ALA A 106 -2.50 -17.92 -9.44
CA ALA A 106 -3.56 -18.17 -10.41
C ALA A 106 -3.46 -19.56 -11.08
N VAL A 107 -2.25 -19.98 -11.45
CA VAL A 107 -1.99 -21.28 -12.06
C VAL A 107 -2.22 -22.41 -11.07
N THR A 108 -1.77 -22.26 -9.82
CA THR A 108 -1.98 -23.26 -8.77
C THR A 108 -3.46 -23.49 -8.51
N GLU A 109 -4.24 -22.43 -8.29
CA GLU A 109 -5.68 -22.52 -8.04
C GLU A 109 -6.42 -23.20 -9.20
N PHE A 110 -6.09 -22.83 -10.45
CA PHE A 110 -6.70 -23.41 -11.64
C PHE A 110 -6.38 -24.91 -11.80
N LEU A 111 -5.14 -25.32 -11.52
CA LEU A 111 -4.74 -26.72 -11.60
C LEU A 111 -5.42 -27.55 -10.50
N ASP A 112 -5.57 -27.01 -9.29
CA ASP A 112 -6.31 -27.68 -8.21
C ASP A 112 -7.78 -27.91 -8.58
N GLU A 113 -8.45 -26.90 -9.15
CA GLU A 113 -9.82 -27.05 -9.64
C GLU A 113 -9.90 -28.05 -10.81
N THR A 114 -8.98 -27.96 -11.76
CA THR A 114 -8.92 -28.86 -12.93
C THR A 114 -8.72 -30.31 -12.49
N ARG A 115 -7.92 -30.56 -11.46
CA ARG A 115 -7.68 -31.90 -10.91
C ARG A 115 -8.95 -32.52 -10.34
N LEU A 116 -9.83 -31.71 -9.76
CA LEU A 116 -11.10 -32.16 -9.17
C LEU A 116 -12.21 -32.32 -10.22
N THR A 117 -12.18 -31.52 -11.29
CA THR A 117 -13.30 -31.41 -12.23
C THR A 117 -13.07 -32.10 -13.58
N LYS A 118 -11.82 -32.38 -13.97
CA LYS A 118 -11.46 -32.91 -15.30
C LYS A 118 -10.74 -34.25 -15.22
N LYS A 119 -10.68 -34.94 -16.38
CA LYS A 119 -9.96 -36.21 -16.51
C LYS A 119 -8.44 -36.02 -16.37
N PRO A 120 -7.69 -37.01 -15.88
CA PRO A 120 -6.25 -36.91 -15.68
C PRO A 120 -5.46 -36.48 -16.92
N LYS A 121 -5.89 -36.92 -18.11
CA LYS A 121 -5.27 -36.52 -19.39
C LYS A 121 -5.37 -35.02 -19.67
N THR A 122 -6.50 -34.40 -19.30
CA THR A 122 -6.71 -32.95 -19.45
C THR A 122 -5.87 -32.17 -18.44
N TYR A 123 -5.83 -32.64 -17.19
CA TYR A 123 -4.97 -32.06 -16.16
C TYR A 123 -3.49 -32.08 -16.57
N ALA A 124 -2.99 -33.21 -17.08
CA ALA A 124 -1.61 -33.33 -17.53
C ALA A 124 -1.27 -32.35 -18.67
N ALA A 125 -2.14 -32.24 -19.68
CA ALA A 125 -1.95 -31.31 -20.78
C ALA A 125 -1.93 -29.84 -20.30
N TYR A 126 -2.85 -29.45 -19.42
CA TYR A 126 -2.91 -28.09 -18.88
C TYR A 126 -1.73 -27.77 -17.97
N SER A 127 -1.29 -28.72 -17.13
CA SER A 127 -0.11 -28.56 -16.29
C SER A 127 1.14 -28.29 -17.11
N THR A 128 1.37 -29.06 -18.18
CA THR A 128 2.52 -28.84 -19.08
C THR A 128 2.47 -27.48 -19.78
N ALA A 129 1.31 -27.08 -20.30
CA ALA A 129 1.17 -25.79 -20.98
C ALA A 129 1.38 -24.59 -20.04
N LEU A 130 0.82 -24.66 -18.82
CA LEU A 130 0.97 -23.59 -17.82
C LEU A 130 2.40 -23.49 -17.27
N LYS A 131 3.13 -24.61 -17.21
CA LYS A 131 4.56 -24.60 -16.87
C LYS A 131 5.36 -23.80 -17.90
N TYR A 132 5.18 -24.08 -19.20
CA TYR A 132 5.87 -23.32 -20.25
C TYR A 132 5.48 -21.83 -20.26
N PHE A 133 4.23 -21.53 -19.96
CA PHE A 133 3.75 -20.15 -19.83
C PHE A 133 4.47 -19.42 -18.68
N GLN A 134 4.62 -20.06 -17.51
CA GLN A 134 5.35 -19.49 -16.37
C GLN A 134 6.84 -19.28 -16.66
N GLU A 135 7.48 -20.22 -17.36
CA GLU A 135 8.88 -20.08 -17.79
C GLU A 135 9.09 -18.92 -18.77
N SER A 136 8.04 -18.51 -19.49
CA SER A 136 8.10 -17.45 -20.51
C SER A 136 7.71 -16.05 -20.00
N CYS A 137 7.22 -15.93 -18.76
CA CYS A 137 6.79 -14.66 -18.16
C CYS A 137 7.56 -14.40 -16.85
N PRO A 138 8.68 -13.65 -16.89
CA PRO A 138 9.45 -13.28 -15.70
C PRO A 138 8.76 -12.25 -14.81
#